data_AF-J3P067-F1
#
_entry.id   AF-J3P067-F1
#
_cell.length_a   1.000
_cell.length_b   1.000
_cell.length_c   1.000
_cell.angle_alpha   90.00
_cell.angle_beta   90.00
_cell.angle_gamma   90.00
#
_symmetry.space_group_name_H-M   'P 1'
#
loop_
_entity.id
_entity.type
_entity.pdbx_description
1 polymer ?
#
loop_
_entity_poly.entity_id
_entity_poly.type
_entity_poly.pdbx_seq_one_letter_code
_entity_poly.pdbx_strand_id
1 'polypeptide(L)'
;MLHYFENNGRAEGDPWSPRQTAVYHQYNASGNQSSWILIKPSPHLEEPLQAELEGVSRLALSGKGRAARLHVMFTYFTLRNWPDYIAAQTTKLERFEAISLLSEADHVQQHDYDLRFQDRQNLQRLKQRLLRAAAMLDATIDLKARVQDLLGRKRGDALEEAIAVELADFSAKAKHYRRCINDLQRRASDTMSMLLDILNRRYGNDNLRSAVANESSLKANVALLSRMTSMALHGEMEHKLEQRTAVNLRALTVVATLYLPASLLAGIFSTSLVDANSEGIIVVSPEFWKFVVVLIPMILVTFLVVVLLQAVWTARQREKIRKMQEAAAAQDAAAVGF
;
A
#
# COMPACT_ATOMS: atom_id res chain seq x y z
N MET A 1 -37.26 3.79 -9.54
CA MET A 1 -36.64 4.58 -8.46
C MET A 1 -35.73 5.61 -9.11
N LEU A 2 -35.69 6.81 -8.54
CA LEU A 2 -34.80 7.89 -8.96
C LEU A 2 -33.54 7.85 -8.10
N HIS A 3 -32.36 7.76 -8.71
CA HIS A 3 -31.07 7.74 -8.02
C HIS A 3 -30.30 9.02 -8.32
N TYR A 4 -29.74 9.65 -7.28
CA TYR A 4 -28.97 10.90 -7.42
C TYR A 4 -27.94 11.02 -6.30
N PHE A 5 -26.97 11.91 -6.48
CA PHE A 5 -26.04 12.29 -5.42
C PHE A 5 -26.51 13.58 -4.74
N GLU A 6 -26.27 13.67 -3.44
CA GLU A 6 -26.59 14.86 -2.66
C GLU A 6 -25.48 15.13 -1.65
N ASN A 7 -25.14 16.42 -1.53
CA ASN A 7 -24.18 16.86 -0.53
C ASN A 7 -24.85 16.79 0.84
N ASN A 8 -24.22 16.10 1.78
CA ASN A 8 -24.75 15.83 3.11
C ASN A 8 -24.36 16.90 4.14
N GLY A 9 -23.58 17.92 3.75
CA GLY A 9 -23.17 19.04 4.60
C GLY A 9 -22.23 18.65 5.75
N ARG A 10 -21.67 17.43 5.74
CA ARG A 10 -20.77 16.98 6.81
C ARG A 10 -19.40 17.64 6.66
N ALA A 11 -18.88 18.13 7.78
CA ALA A 11 -17.51 18.62 7.87
C ALA A 11 -16.47 17.49 7.77
N GLU A 12 -16.82 16.29 8.23
CA GLU A 12 -15.96 15.12 8.22
C GLU A 12 -16.48 14.01 7.31
N GLY A 13 -15.55 13.31 6.65
CA GLY A 13 -15.84 12.18 5.76
C GLY A 13 -16.12 12.59 4.32
N ASP A 14 -16.90 11.78 3.60
CA ASP A 14 -17.30 12.11 2.22
C ASP A 14 -18.54 13.02 2.24
N PRO A 15 -18.46 14.25 1.69
CA PRO A 15 -19.61 15.13 1.63
C PRO A 15 -20.69 14.62 0.68
N TRP A 16 -20.37 13.69 -0.22
CA TRP A 16 -21.32 13.17 -1.21
C TRP A 16 -21.91 11.83 -0.79
N SER A 17 -23.24 11.75 -0.82
CA SER A 17 -23.97 10.54 -0.50
C SER A 17 -24.95 10.15 -1.62
N PRO A 18 -25.03 8.86 -1.98
CA PRO A 18 -26.07 8.39 -2.89
C PRO A 18 -27.42 8.45 -2.18
N ARG A 19 -28.41 8.97 -2.88
CA ARG A 19 -29.79 9.12 -2.43
C ARG A 19 -30.74 8.49 -3.43
N GLN A 20 -31.93 8.16 -2.94
CA GLN A 20 -32.98 7.58 -3.77
C GLN A 20 -34.34 8.12 -3.37
N THR A 21 -35.16 8.40 -4.37
CA THR A 21 -36.59 8.71 -4.23
C THR A 21 -37.38 7.64 -4.97
N ALA A 22 -38.31 6.98 -4.29
CA ALA A 22 -39.24 6.09 -4.99
C ALA A 22 -40.41 6.93 -5.52
N VAL A 23 -40.72 6.76 -6.80
CA VAL A 23 -41.87 7.40 -7.45
C VAL A 23 -42.79 6.29 -7.93
N TYR A 24 -44.01 6.31 -7.43
CA TYR A 24 -45.11 5.51 -7.92
C TYR A 24 -46.08 6.42 -8.68
N HIS A 25 -46.50 5.95 -9.86
CA HIS A 25 -47.49 6.63 -10.69
C HIS A 25 -48.52 5.62 -11.16
N GLN A 26 -49.79 6.01 -11.02
CA GLN A 26 -50.92 5.29 -11.59
C GLN A 26 -51.76 6.27 -12.41
N TYR A 27 -52.07 5.91 -13.66
CA TYR A 27 -52.96 6.69 -14.51
C TYR A 27 -54.32 5.98 -14.64
N ASN A 28 -55.39 6.67 -14.25
CA ASN A 28 -56.76 6.22 -14.42
C ASN A 28 -57.33 6.81 -15.72
N ALA A 29 -57.54 5.94 -16.72
CA ALA A 29 -58.02 6.34 -18.05
C ALA A 29 -59.49 6.77 -18.07
N SER A 30 -60.36 6.18 -17.24
CA SER A 30 -61.79 6.53 -17.23
C SER A 30 -62.05 7.89 -16.58
N GLY A 31 -61.24 8.28 -15.59
CA GLY A 31 -61.31 9.60 -14.96
C GLY A 31 -60.34 10.64 -15.53
N ASN A 32 -59.43 10.25 -16.44
CA ASN A 32 -58.31 11.07 -16.91
C ASN A 32 -57.48 11.70 -15.76
N GLN A 33 -57.28 10.93 -14.69
CA GLN A 33 -56.61 11.37 -13.46
C GLN A 33 -55.31 10.56 -13.24
N SER A 34 -54.29 11.21 -12.67
CA SER A 34 -53.05 10.56 -12.26
C SER A 34 -52.89 10.63 -10.75
N SER A 35 -52.54 9.51 -10.12
CA SER A 35 -52.18 9.43 -8.71
C SER A 35 -50.67 9.22 -8.60
N TRP A 36 -50.04 9.97 -7.70
CA TRP A 36 -48.60 9.98 -7.50
C TRP A 36 -48.28 9.76 -6.02
N ILE A 37 -47.30 8.89 -5.74
CA ILE A 37 -46.78 8.69 -4.39
C ILE A 37 -45.26 8.82 -4.48
N LEU A 38 -44.70 9.75 -3.71
CA LEU A 38 -43.26 9.94 -3.57
C LEU A 38 -42.82 9.47 -2.19
N ILE A 39 -41.86 8.55 -2.14
CA ILE A 39 -41.30 8.04 -0.88
C ILE A 39 -39.89 8.62 -0.73
N LYS A 40 -39.68 9.33 0.38
CA LYS A 40 -38.44 10.04 0.71
C LYS A 40 -38.02 11.02 -0.41
N PRO A 41 -38.89 11.97 -0.82
CA PRO A 41 -38.49 12.98 -1.79
C PRO A 41 -37.33 13.83 -1.24
N SER A 42 -36.43 14.27 -2.11
CA SER A 42 -35.46 15.31 -1.75
C SER A 42 -36.22 16.60 -1.43
N PRO A 43 -35.81 17.36 -0.40
CA PRO A 43 -36.34 18.71 -0.17
C PRO A 43 -36.18 19.62 -1.39
N HIS A 44 -35.15 19.40 -2.21
CA HIS A 44 -34.92 20.18 -3.42
C HIS A 44 -35.86 19.84 -4.58
N LEU A 45 -36.71 18.83 -4.43
CA LEU A 45 -37.72 18.49 -5.42
C LEU A 45 -39.00 19.32 -5.23
N GLU A 46 -39.24 19.88 -4.05
CA GLU A 46 -40.51 20.55 -3.70
C GLU A 46 -40.80 21.76 -4.59
N GLU A 47 -39.87 22.72 -4.66
CA GLU A 47 -40.03 23.93 -5.46
C GLU A 47 -40.16 23.64 -6.97
N PRO A 48 -39.27 22.84 -7.62
CA PRO A 48 -39.43 22.48 -9.03
C PRO A 48 -40.75 21.74 -9.30
N LEU A 49 -41.16 20.84 -8.40
CA LEU A 49 -42.41 20.10 -8.54
C LEU A 49 -43.61 21.04 -8.49
N GLN A 50 -43.64 21.98 -7.55
CA GLN A 50 -44.72 22.95 -7.46
C GLN A 50 -44.79 23.83 -8.70
N ALA A 51 -43.65 24.36 -9.15
CA ALA A 51 -43.56 25.17 -10.37
C ALA A 51 -44.05 24.38 -11.61
N GLU A 52 -43.67 23.10 -11.72
CA GLU A 52 -44.11 22.25 -12.82
C GLU A 52 -45.61 21.94 -12.74
N LEU A 53 -46.16 21.68 -11.55
CA LEU A 53 -47.60 21.47 -11.36
C LEU A 53 -48.42 22.70 -11.75
N GLU A 54 -47.96 23.90 -11.39
CA GLU A 54 -48.60 25.17 -11.77
C GLU A 54 -48.46 25.44 -13.27
N GLY A 55 -47.30 25.15 -13.87
CA GLY A 55 -47.08 25.25 -15.31
C GLY A 55 -47.99 24.31 -16.09
N VAL A 56 -48.01 23.04 -15.72
CA VAL A 56 -48.81 21.98 -16.35
C VAL A 56 -50.31 22.23 -16.20
N SER A 57 -50.75 22.81 -15.08
CA SER A 57 -52.17 23.18 -14.87
C SER A 57 -52.64 24.31 -15.78
N ARG A 58 -51.73 25.20 -16.21
CA ARG A 58 -52.02 26.28 -17.17
C ARG A 58 -52.07 25.81 -18.62
N LEU A 59 -51.46 24.66 -18.92
CA LEU A 59 -51.43 24.09 -20.27
C LEU A 59 -52.65 23.19 -20.51
N ALA A 60 -53.26 23.28 -21.68
CA ALA A 60 -54.39 22.44 -22.09
C ALA A 60 -53.94 21.01 -22.49
N LEU A 61 -53.16 20.35 -21.63
CA LEU A 61 -52.61 19.03 -21.87
C LEU A 61 -53.60 17.93 -21.50
N SER A 62 -53.58 16.84 -22.28
CA SER A 62 -54.21 15.57 -21.90
C SER A 62 -53.65 15.07 -20.57
N GLY A 63 -54.41 14.26 -19.81
CA GLY A 63 -53.92 13.75 -18.52
C GLY A 63 -52.65 12.91 -18.66
N LYS A 64 -52.47 12.23 -19.80
CA LYS A 64 -51.21 11.55 -20.16
C LYS A 64 -50.07 12.54 -20.42
N GLY A 65 -50.32 13.62 -21.15
CA GLY A 65 -49.32 14.67 -21.40
C GLY A 65 -48.87 15.38 -20.12
N ARG A 66 -49.79 15.59 -19.17
CA ARG A 66 -49.42 16.11 -17.84
C ARG A 66 -48.53 15.14 -17.07
N ALA A 67 -48.88 13.86 -17.07
CA ALA A 67 -48.09 12.84 -16.40
C ALA A 67 -46.71 12.66 -17.03
N ALA A 68 -46.63 12.75 -18.36
CA ALA A 68 -45.41 12.74 -19.13
C ALA A 68 -44.43 13.81 -18.67
N ARG A 69 -44.93 15.04 -18.56
CA ARG A 69 -44.14 16.20 -18.18
C ARG A 69 -43.53 16.04 -16.79
N LEU A 70 -44.31 15.54 -15.84
CA LEU A 70 -43.83 15.24 -14.49
C LEU A 70 -42.75 14.13 -14.51
N HIS A 71 -42.93 13.07 -15.30
CA HIS A 71 -41.89 12.04 -15.45
C HIS A 71 -40.59 12.61 -16.02
N VAL A 72 -40.65 13.49 -17.04
CA VAL A 72 -39.47 14.17 -17.59
C VAL A 72 -38.78 15.01 -16.53
N MET A 73 -39.53 15.82 -15.77
CA MET A 73 -39.01 16.64 -14.67
C MET A 73 -38.32 15.77 -13.60
N PHE A 74 -38.96 14.69 -13.15
CA PHE A 74 -38.37 13.74 -12.20
C PHE A 74 -37.09 13.10 -12.72
N THR A 75 -37.07 12.80 -14.02
CA THR A 75 -35.90 12.22 -14.69
C THR A 75 -34.75 13.22 -14.66
N TYR A 76 -34.98 14.47 -15.08
CA TYR A 76 -33.98 15.55 -15.03
C TYR A 76 -33.45 15.83 -13.62
N PHE A 77 -34.32 15.77 -12.61
CA PHE A 77 -33.91 15.95 -11.21
C PHE A 77 -32.77 14.99 -10.81
N THR A 78 -32.75 13.77 -11.35
CA THR A 78 -31.68 12.78 -11.05
C THR A 78 -30.29 13.24 -11.47
N LEU A 79 -30.19 14.16 -12.43
CA LEU A 79 -28.93 14.66 -12.96
C LEU A 79 -28.42 15.93 -12.27
N ARG A 80 -29.23 16.56 -11.41
CA ARG A 80 -29.00 17.90 -10.86
C ARG A 80 -27.60 18.13 -10.30
N ASN A 81 -27.13 17.23 -9.42
CA ASN A 81 -25.88 17.44 -8.68
C ASN A 81 -24.67 16.66 -9.25
N TRP A 82 -24.82 16.05 -10.43
CA TRP A 82 -23.72 15.28 -11.04
C TRP A 82 -22.48 16.11 -11.39
N PRO A 83 -22.60 17.35 -11.92
CA PRO A 83 -21.43 18.19 -12.19
C PRO A 83 -20.57 18.39 -10.95
N ASP A 84 -21.19 18.80 -9.84
CA ASP A 84 -20.48 19.07 -8.57
C ASP A 84 -19.90 17.79 -7.98
N TYR A 85 -20.64 16.68 -8.05
CA TYR A 85 -20.15 15.38 -7.61
C TYR A 85 -18.90 14.95 -8.39
N ILE A 86 -18.95 15.06 -9.73
CA ILE A 86 -17.83 14.70 -10.62
C ILE A 86 -16.64 15.60 -10.33
N ALA A 87 -16.82 16.92 -10.26
CA ALA A 87 -15.76 17.87 -9.94
C ALA A 87 -15.09 17.51 -8.61
N ALA A 88 -15.88 17.23 -7.57
CA ALA A 88 -15.35 16.82 -6.28
C ALA A 88 -14.55 15.50 -6.33
N GLN A 89 -14.98 14.51 -7.14
CA GLN A 89 -14.20 13.29 -7.30
C GLN A 89 -12.93 13.51 -8.13
N THR A 90 -12.98 14.38 -9.13
CA THR A 90 -11.81 14.79 -9.91
C THR A 90 -10.75 15.41 -9.01
N THR A 91 -11.10 16.39 -8.18
CA THR A 91 -10.15 17.02 -7.25
C THR A 91 -9.55 16.03 -6.26
N LYS A 92 -10.33 15.06 -5.77
CA LYS A 92 -9.80 13.98 -4.91
C LYS A 92 -8.78 13.11 -5.65
N LEU A 93 -9.02 12.79 -6.92
CA LEU A 93 -8.12 11.99 -7.73
C LEU A 93 -6.83 12.76 -8.07
N GLU A 94 -6.95 14.04 -8.45
CA GLU A 94 -5.82 14.92 -8.77
C GLU A 94 -4.81 15.01 -7.63
N ARG A 95 -5.28 14.95 -6.37
CA ARG A 95 -4.38 14.86 -5.20
C ARG A 95 -3.49 13.62 -5.25
N PHE A 96 -4.04 12.45 -5.59
CA PHE A 96 -3.26 11.22 -5.70
C PHE A 96 -2.37 11.19 -6.95
N GLU A 97 -2.86 11.76 -8.05
CA GLU A 97 -2.06 11.92 -9.27
C GLU A 97 -0.84 12.82 -9.01
N ALA A 98 -1.03 13.95 -8.34
CA ALA A 98 0.05 14.85 -7.96
C ALA A 98 1.08 14.14 -7.08
N ILE A 99 0.63 13.36 -6.09
CA ILE A 99 1.52 12.52 -5.27
C ILE A 99 2.30 11.57 -6.18
N SER A 100 1.65 10.83 -7.09
CA SER A 100 2.37 9.88 -7.96
C SER A 100 3.35 10.54 -8.93
N LEU A 101 3.02 11.70 -9.49
CA LEU A 101 3.81 12.37 -10.53
C LEU A 101 5.02 13.12 -9.96
N LEU A 102 4.89 13.65 -8.75
CA LEU A 102 5.94 14.44 -8.09
C LEU A 102 6.85 13.59 -7.20
N SER A 103 6.54 12.30 -7.04
CA SER A 103 7.29 11.41 -6.16
C SER A 103 8.50 10.81 -6.86
N GLU A 104 9.63 10.85 -6.18
CA GLU A 104 10.87 10.26 -6.68
C GLU A 104 10.78 8.73 -6.60
N ALA A 105 11.08 8.04 -7.69
CA ALA A 105 10.93 6.59 -7.76
C ALA A 105 12.09 5.84 -7.12
N ASP A 106 13.29 6.43 -7.14
CA ASP A 106 14.52 5.72 -6.80
C ASP A 106 14.92 5.86 -5.32
N HIS A 107 14.56 6.97 -4.66
CA HIS A 107 14.90 7.20 -3.26
C HIS A 107 13.96 8.24 -2.62
N VAL A 108 13.71 8.10 -1.31
CA VAL A 108 12.94 9.09 -0.56
C VAL A 108 13.82 10.31 -0.30
N GLN A 109 13.44 11.47 -0.86
CA GLN A 109 14.09 12.75 -0.56
C GLN A 109 13.48 13.40 0.69
N GLN A 110 14.18 14.33 1.32
CA GLN A 110 13.74 15.00 2.55
C GLN A 110 12.41 15.78 2.40
N HIS A 111 12.06 16.18 1.18
CA HIS A 111 10.80 16.89 0.85
C HIS A 111 9.86 16.05 -0.03
N ASP A 112 10.11 14.75 -0.12
CA ASP A 112 9.30 13.84 -0.92
C ASP A 112 7.98 13.52 -0.21
N TYR A 113 6.97 13.14 -0.99
CA TYR A 113 5.70 12.71 -0.41
C TYR A 113 5.89 11.38 0.32
N ASP A 114 5.32 11.32 1.52
CA ASP A 114 5.21 10.08 2.29
C ASP A 114 4.16 9.16 1.66
N LEU A 115 4.58 8.43 0.62
CA LEU A 115 3.77 7.42 -0.03
C LEU A 115 3.61 6.21 0.88
N ARG A 116 2.36 5.86 1.15
CA ARG A 116 2.02 4.67 1.93
C ARG A 116 1.09 3.76 1.14
N PHE A 117 1.06 2.49 1.53
CA PHE A 117 0.03 1.57 1.04
C PHE A 117 -1.39 2.08 1.31
N GLN A 118 -1.57 2.91 2.34
CA GLN A 118 -2.82 3.57 2.66
C GLN A 118 -3.35 4.45 1.51
N ASP A 119 -2.48 5.08 0.72
CA ASP A 119 -2.88 5.90 -0.44
C ASP A 119 -3.49 5.03 -1.53
N ARG A 120 -2.90 3.86 -1.78
CA ARG A 120 -3.44 2.86 -2.69
C ARG A 120 -4.82 2.38 -2.24
N GLN A 121 -5.00 2.12 -0.94
CA GLN A 121 -6.30 1.75 -0.38
C GLN A 121 -7.33 2.88 -0.53
N ASN A 122 -6.93 4.13 -0.30
CA ASN A 122 -7.80 5.29 -0.47
C ASN A 122 -8.28 5.43 -1.92
N LEU A 123 -7.36 5.25 -2.88
CA LEU A 123 -7.64 5.28 -4.31
C LEU A 123 -8.55 4.11 -4.74
N GLN A 124 -8.38 2.92 -4.15
CA GLN A 124 -9.27 1.79 -4.38
C GLN A 124 -10.69 2.06 -3.85
N ARG A 125 -10.82 2.70 -2.68
CA ARG A 125 -12.13 3.14 -2.18
C ARG A 125 -12.77 4.17 -3.11
N LEU A 126 -12.00 5.11 -3.64
CA LEU A 126 -12.48 6.08 -4.64
C LEU A 126 -12.98 5.36 -5.90
N LYS A 127 -12.21 4.43 -6.46
CA LYS A 127 -12.59 3.62 -7.62
C LYS A 127 -13.90 2.84 -7.40
N GLN A 128 -14.06 2.21 -6.23
CA GLN A 128 -15.30 1.53 -5.86
C GLN A 128 -16.50 2.48 -5.79
N ARG A 129 -16.32 3.70 -5.29
CA ARG A 129 -17.38 4.72 -5.28
C ARG A 129 -17.75 5.14 -6.70
N LEU A 130 -16.76 5.37 -7.57
CA LEU A 130 -16.97 5.67 -8.97
C LEU A 130 -17.72 4.54 -9.70
N LEU A 131 -17.45 3.26 -9.37
CA LEU A 131 -18.21 2.11 -9.90
C LEU A 131 -19.69 2.14 -9.51
N ARG A 132 -20.00 2.52 -8.26
CA ARG A 132 -21.40 2.68 -7.81
C ARG A 132 -22.08 3.85 -8.51
N ALA A 133 -21.38 4.98 -8.60
CA ALA A 133 -21.85 6.13 -9.37
C ALA A 133 -22.07 5.73 -10.84
N ALA A 134 -21.23 4.85 -11.37
CA ALA A 134 -21.41 4.34 -12.70
C ALA A 134 -22.76 3.62 -12.81
N ALA A 135 -22.98 2.58 -12.01
CA ALA A 135 -24.25 1.82 -12.02
C ALA A 135 -25.50 2.71 -11.83
N MET A 136 -25.44 3.76 -10.99
CA MET A 136 -26.55 4.69 -10.81
C MET A 136 -26.95 5.42 -12.10
N LEU A 137 -25.97 5.95 -12.84
CA LEU A 137 -26.24 6.58 -14.14
C LEU A 137 -26.79 5.57 -15.17
N ASP A 138 -26.52 4.26 -15.05
CA ASP A 138 -26.94 3.27 -16.06
C ASP A 138 -28.42 3.02 -15.83
N ALA A 139 -28.81 2.84 -14.57
CA ALA A 139 -30.20 2.81 -14.16
C ALA A 139 -30.96 4.08 -14.56
N THR A 140 -30.33 5.25 -14.50
CA THR A 140 -30.92 6.52 -14.93
C THR A 140 -31.07 6.61 -16.46
N ILE A 141 -30.11 6.09 -17.24
CA ILE A 141 -30.23 5.99 -18.70
C ILE A 141 -31.35 5.01 -19.08
N ASP A 142 -31.48 3.90 -18.37
CA ASP A 142 -32.55 2.92 -18.60
C ASP A 142 -33.94 3.48 -18.25
N LEU A 143 -34.04 4.39 -17.28
CA LEU A 143 -35.29 5.08 -16.93
C LEU A 143 -35.87 5.82 -18.14
N LYS A 144 -35.02 6.45 -18.97
CA LYS A 144 -35.45 7.13 -20.20
C LYS A 144 -36.24 6.19 -21.11
N ALA A 145 -35.76 4.98 -21.35
CA ALA A 145 -36.43 4.01 -22.21
C ALA A 145 -37.83 3.65 -21.68
N ARG A 146 -37.98 3.54 -20.36
CA ARG A 146 -39.27 3.27 -19.71
C ARG A 146 -40.24 4.44 -19.79
N VAL A 147 -39.74 5.66 -19.60
CA VAL A 147 -40.55 6.88 -19.76
C VAL A 147 -41.03 7.02 -21.21
N GLN A 148 -40.15 6.75 -22.19
CA GLN A 148 -40.53 6.75 -23.61
C GLN A 148 -41.59 5.69 -23.95
N ASP A 149 -41.51 4.51 -23.36
CA ASP A 149 -42.52 3.45 -23.57
C ASP A 149 -43.89 3.83 -22.97
N LEU A 150 -43.89 4.44 -21.77
CA LEU A 150 -45.11 4.92 -21.09
C LEU A 150 -45.85 6.00 -21.90
N LEU A 151 -45.12 6.78 -22.71
CA LEU A 151 -45.70 7.82 -23.55
C LEU A 151 -46.44 7.27 -24.78
N GLY A 152 -46.20 6.00 -25.13
CA GLY A 152 -46.78 5.36 -26.30
C GLY A 152 -46.23 5.93 -27.62
N ARG A 153 -46.39 5.18 -28.72
CA ARG A 153 -45.90 5.56 -30.06
C ARG A 153 -46.96 6.34 -30.88
N LYS A 154 -47.73 7.23 -30.28
CA LYS A 154 -48.78 7.96 -31.01
C LYS A 154 -48.21 9.24 -31.64
N ARG A 155 -47.44 9.01 -32.71
CA ARG A 155 -46.83 10.00 -33.59
C ARG A 155 -47.81 11.09 -34.01
N GLY A 156 -47.52 12.34 -33.69
CA GLY A 156 -48.14 13.52 -34.34
C GLY A 156 -48.50 14.71 -33.44
N ASP A 157 -48.27 14.65 -32.13
CA ASP A 157 -48.52 15.78 -31.23
C ASP A 157 -47.21 16.57 -30.99
N ALA A 158 -47.24 17.89 -31.14
CA ALA A 158 -46.05 18.76 -30.95
C ALA A 158 -45.46 18.61 -29.54
N LEU A 159 -46.29 18.24 -28.56
CA LEU A 159 -45.88 17.92 -27.21
C LEU A 159 -44.99 16.66 -27.13
N GLU A 160 -45.32 15.61 -27.89
CA GLU A 160 -44.55 14.36 -27.92
C GLU A 160 -43.16 14.60 -28.50
N GLU A 161 -43.07 15.44 -29.55
CA GLU A 161 -41.80 15.85 -30.14
C GLU A 161 -40.95 16.66 -29.16
N ALA A 162 -41.54 17.65 -28.47
CA ALA A 162 -40.84 18.43 -27.45
C ALA A 162 -40.29 17.55 -26.32
N ILE A 163 -41.11 16.61 -25.82
CA ILE A 163 -40.71 15.65 -24.78
C ILE A 163 -39.60 14.71 -25.29
N ALA A 164 -39.68 14.27 -26.54
CA ALA A 164 -38.65 13.42 -27.14
C ALA A 164 -37.30 14.14 -27.25
N VAL A 165 -37.31 15.43 -27.61
CA VAL A 165 -36.11 16.27 -27.66
C VAL A 165 -35.51 16.43 -26.26
N GLU A 166 -36.32 16.72 -25.24
CA GLU A 166 -35.85 16.83 -23.86
C GLU A 166 -35.29 15.50 -23.34
N LEU A 167 -35.95 14.37 -23.58
CA LEU A 167 -35.42 13.05 -23.20
C LEU A 167 -34.13 12.70 -23.95
N ALA A 168 -33.93 13.22 -25.17
CA ALA A 168 -32.69 13.06 -25.91
C ALA A 168 -31.56 13.88 -25.29
N ASP A 169 -31.80 15.15 -24.94
CA ASP A 169 -30.83 16.01 -24.23
C ASP A 169 -30.46 15.41 -22.87
N PHE A 170 -31.46 14.98 -22.09
CA PHE A 170 -31.27 14.25 -20.85
C PHE A 170 -30.32 13.05 -21.03
N SER A 171 -30.59 12.22 -22.05
CA SER A 171 -29.78 11.03 -22.34
C SER A 171 -28.35 11.39 -22.73
N ALA A 172 -28.16 12.47 -23.49
CA ALA A 172 -26.84 12.97 -23.86
C ALA A 172 -26.06 13.43 -22.62
N LYS A 173 -26.70 14.17 -21.71
CA LYS A 173 -26.11 14.61 -20.43
C LYS A 173 -25.74 13.43 -19.53
N ALA A 174 -26.65 12.48 -19.32
CA ALA A 174 -26.37 11.29 -18.53
C ALA A 174 -25.20 10.46 -19.11
N LYS A 175 -25.16 10.28 -20.43
CA LYS A 175 -24.04 9.60 -21.13
C LYS A 175 -22.73 10.39 -21.03
N HIS A 176 -22.79 11.72 -21.05
CA HIS A 176 -21.61 12.55 -20.82
C HIS A 176 -21.04 12.32 -19.41
N TYR A 177 -21.87 12.40 -18.37
CA TYR A 177 -21.43 12.13 -16.99
C TYR A 177 -20.91 10.70 -16.81
N ARG A 178 -21.54 9.71 -17.45
CA ARG A 178 -21.03 8.32 -17.49
C ARG A 178 -19.61 8.25 -18.04
N ARG A 179 -19.34 8.97 -19.14
CA ARG A 179 -18.00 9.02 -19.74
C ARG A 179 -16.99 9.67 -18.81
N CYS A 180 -17.35 10.76 -18.14
CA CYS A 180 -16.48 11.40 -17.14
C CYS A 180 -16.14 10.45 -15.98
N ILE A 181 -17.14 9.73 -15.44
CA ILE A 181 -16.91 8.74 -14.37
C ILE A 181 -15.99 7.61 -14.86
N ASN A 182 -16.21 7.09 -16.07
CA ASN A 182 -15.35 6.04 -16.64
C ASN A 182 -13.90 6.53 -16.83
N ASP A 183 -13.73 7.79 -17.22
CA ASP A 183 -12.43 8.40 -17.35
C ASP A 183 -11.70 8.49 -16.00
N LEU A 184 -12.39 8.99 -14.96
CA LEU A 184 -11.87 9.01 -13.59
C LEU A 184 -11.50 7.61 -13.08
N GLN A 185 -12.26 6.57 -13.45
CA GLN A 185 -11.93 5.19 -13.08
C GLN A 185 -10.66 4.67 -13.73
N ARG A 186 -10.44 5.00 -15.01
CA ARG A 186 -9.21 4.63 -15.73
C ARG A 186 -8.02 5.33 -15.12
N ARG A 187 -8.09 6.65 -14.99
CA ARG A 187 -7.07 7.47 -14.32
C ARG A 187 -6.74 6.96 -12.92
N ALA A 188 -7.75 6.68 -12.09
CA ALA A 188 -7.54 6.10 -10.76
C ALA A 188 -6.86 4.72 -10.79
N SER A 189 -7.06 3.93 -11.84
CA SER A 189 -6.37 2.63 -12.01
C SER A 189 -4.91 2.83 -12.40
N ASP A 190 -4.66 3.75 -13.32
CA ASP A 190 -3.31 4.07 -13.82
C ASP A 190 -2.46 4.66 -12.68
N THR A 191 -2.99 5.63 -11.94
CA THR A 191 -2.35 6.19 -10.73
C THR A 191 -2.08 5.09 -9.70
N MET A 192 -2.99 4.15 -9.51
CA MET A 192 -2.79 3.04 -8.57
C MET A 192 -1.64 2.12 -8.97
N SER A 193 -1.49 1.86 -10.27
CA SER A 193 -0.36 1.10 -10.80
C SER A 193 0.94 1.85 -10.59
N MET A 194 0.96 3.14 -10.96
CA MET A 194 2.15 3.99 -10.81
C MET A 194 2.61 4.09 -9.34
N LEU A 195 1.68 4.29 -8.40
CA LEU A 195 1.98 4.30 -6.97
C LEU A 195 2.58 2.96 -6.51
N LEU A 196 2.08 1.84 -7.01
CA LEU A 196 2.63 0.52 -6.67
C LEU A 196 4.04 0.34 -7.23
N ASP A 197 4.30 0.79 -8.46
CA ASP A 197 5.61 0.70 -9.09
C ASP A 197 6.64 1.57 -8.36
N ILE A 198 6.27 2.78 -7.95
CA ILE A 198 7.09 3.67 -7.12
C ILE A 198 7.42 2.99 -5.78
N LEU A 199 6.40 2.48 -5.08
CA LEU A 199 6.59 1.80 -3.80
C LEU A 199 7.54 0.60 -3.95
N ASN A 200 7.31 -0.26 -4.95
CA ASN A 200 8.16 -1.43 -5.19
C ASN A 200 9.60 -1.04 -5.50
N ARG A 201 9.83 0.05 -6.25
CA ARG A 201 11.18 0.56 -6.53
C ARG A 201 11.88 1.08 -5.28
N ARG A 202 11.19 1.86 -4.44
CA ARG A 202 11.74 2.37 -3.18
C ARG A 202 12.16 1.23 -2.26
N TYR A 203 11.26 0.27 -2.01
CA TYR A 203 11.58 -0.90 -1.18
C TYR A 203 12.71 -1.76 -1.78
N GLY A 204 12.71 -1.95 -3.10
CA GLY A 204 13.77 -2.68 -3.80
C GLY A 204 15.14 -2.01 -3.63
N ASN A 205 15.21 -0.69 -3.83
CA ASN A 205 16.45 0.07 -3.70
C ASN A 205 16.95 0.12 -2.25
N ASP A 206 16.08 0.29 -1.27
CA ASP A 206 16.47 0.27 0.15
C ASP A 206 17.04 -1.09 0.56
N ASN A 207 16.46 -2.19 0.07
CA ASN A 207 17.00 -3.54 0.27
C ASN A 207 18.37 -3.72 -0.38
N LEU A 208 18.57 -3.21 -1.59
CA LEU A 208 19.88 -3.26 -2.27
C LEU A 208 20.91 -2.40 -1.54
N ARG A 209 20.55 -1.19 -1.11
CA ARG A 209 21.46 -0.29 -0.39
C ARG A 209 21.88 -0.87 0.96
N SER A 210 20.95 -1.45 1.71
CA SER A 210 21.26 -2.12 2.97
C SER A 210 22.14 -3.35 2.77
N ALA A 211 21.93 -4.14 1.71
CA ALA A 211 22.80 -5.27 1.36
C ALA A 211 24.23 -4.82 1.02
N VAL A 212 24.39 -3.76 0.20
CA VAL A 212 25.70 -3.19 -0.16
C VAL A 212 26.41 -2.62 1.08
N ALA A 213 25.68 -1.90 1.93
CA ALA A 213 26.21 -1.39 3.19
C ALA A 213 26.72 -2.53 4.08
N ASN A 214 25.95 -3.62 4.19
CA ASN A 214 26.37 -4.80 4.94
C ASN A 214 27.64 -5.45 4.34
N GLU A 215 27.71 -5.63 3.02
CA GLU A 215 28.90 -6.20 2.35
C GLU A 215 30.15 -5.35 2.58
N SER A 216 30.03 -4.02 2.45
CA SER A 216 31.14 -3.10 2.70
C SER A 216 31.62 -3.14 4.16
N SER A 217 30.70 -3.23 5.12
CA SER A 217 31.05 -3.41 6.54
C SER A 217 31.79 -4.73 6.79
N LEU A 218 31.36 -5.81 6.12
CA LEU A 218 32.01 -7.11 6.21
C LEU A 218 33.43 -7.08 5.63
N LYS A 219 33.62 -6.43 4.47
CA LYS A 219 34.96 -6.24 3.87
C LYS A 219 35.88 -5.43 4.78
N ALA A 220 35.37 -4.38 5.42
CA ALA A 220 36.15 -3.58 6.36
C ALA A 220 36.59 -4.43 7.58
N ASN A 221 35.67 -5.24 8.13
CA ASN A 221 35.98 -6.16 9.23
C ASN A 221 37.05 -7.20 8.84
N VAL A 222 36.95 -7.78 7.64
CA VAL A 222 37.94 -8.73 7.11
C VAL A 222 39.30 -8.04 6.90
N ALA A 223 39.32 -6.83 6.35
CA ALA A 223 40.57 -6.08 6.15
C ALA A 223 41.26 -5.75 7.49
N LEU A 224 40.49 -5.42 8.53
CA LEU A 224 41.00 -5.20 9.88
C LEU A 224 41.60 -6.49 10.47
N LEU A 225 40.91 -7.63 10.33
CA LEU A 225 41.43 -8.93 10.75
C LEU A 225 42.72 -9.31 10.02
N SER A 226 42.79 -9.08 8.71
CA SER A 226 44.00 -9.33 7.92
C SER A 226 45.17 -8.47 8.38
N ARG A 227 44.94 -7.18 8.68
CA ARG A 227 45.96 -6.28 9.24
C ARG A 227 46.45 -6.75 10.61
N MET A 228 45.55 -7.17 11.49
CA MET A 228 45.92 -7.73 12.80
C MET A 228 46.76 -9.00 12.65
N THR A 229 46.39 -9.87 11.70
CA THR A 229 47.11 -11.12 11.42
C THR A 229 48.50 -10.85 10.85
N SER A 230 48.64 -9.90 9.92
CA SER A 230 49.95 -9.52 9.38
C SER A 230 50.85 -8.86 10.41
N MET A 231 50.29 -8.05 11.33
CA MET A 231 51.04 -7.47 12.44
C MET A 231 51.52 -8.55 13.42
N ALA A 232 50.70 -9.58 13.68
CA ALA A 232 51.11 -10.73 14.48
C ALA A 232 52.23 -11.54 13.81
N LEU A 233 52.18 -11.71 12.48
CA LEU A 233 53.20 -12.44 11.70
C LEU A 233 54.51 -11.66 11.49
N HIS A 234 54.46 -10.33 11.35
CA HIS A 234 55.67 -9.49 11.21
C HIS A 234 56.32 -9.11 12.54
N GLY A 235 55.67 -9.36 13.68
CA GLY A 235 56.26 -9.18 15.02
C GLY A 235 57.32 -10.23 15.39
N GLU A 236 57.69 -11.10 14.47
CA GLU A 236 58.55 -12.28 14.69
C GLU A 236 59.96 -12.08 14.12
N MET A 237 60.69 -11.10 14.66
CA MET A 237 62.14 -11.07 14.58
C MET A 237 62.69 -10.55 15.92
N GLU A 238 62.67 -11.38 16.96
CA GLU A 238 63.69 -11.41 18.03
C GLU A 238 63.33 -12.43 19.14
N HIS A 239 64.34 -13.25 19.46
CA HIS A 239 64.31 -14.53 20.17
C HIS A 239 64.07 -14.45 21.70
N LYS A 240 63.18 -13.57 22.18
CA LYS A 240 62.79 -13.50 23.61
C LYS A 240 61.27 -13.62 23.85
N LEU A 241 60.52 -14.00 22.83
CA LEU A 241 59.07 -13.83 22.77
C LEU A 241 58.26 -15.14 22.89
N GLU A 242 58.82 -16.33 23.11
CA GLU A 242 58.02 -17.59 23.12
C GLU A 242 56.91 -17.63 24.19
N GLN A 243 57.15 -17.02 25.35
CA GLN A 243 56.15 -17.01 26.43
C GLN A 243 55.11 -15.90 26.28
N ARG A 244 55.49 -14.74 25.71
CA ARG A 244 54.57 -13.62 25.44
C ARG A 244 53.75 -13.82 24.15
N THR A 245 54.31 -14.48 23.13
CA THR A 245 53.59 -14.89 21.90
C THR A 245 52.47 -15.86 22.21
N ALA A 246 52.70 -16.86 23.07
CA ALA A 246 51.64 -17.77 23.48
C ALA A 246 50.47 -17.04 24.14
N VAL A 247 50.74 -16.02 24.96
CA VAL A 247 49.70 -15.20 25.62
C VAL A 247 48.97 -14.32 24.60
N ASN A 248 49.69 -13.65 23.70
CA ASN A 248 49.10 -12.77 22.69
C ASN A 248 48.29 -13.54 21.63
N LEU A 249 48.75 -14.70 21.18
CA LEU A 249 48.02 -15.58 20.25
C LEU A 249 46.79 -16.19 20.90
N ARG A 250 46.86 -16.57 22.19
CA ARG A 250 45.69 -17.02 22.96
C ARG A 250 44.67 -15.90 23.11
N ALA A 251 45.10 -14.68 23.42
CA ALA A 251 44.21 -13.53 23.53
C ALA A 251 43.53 -13.20 22.19
N LEU A 252 44.27 -13.21 21.07
CA LEU A 252 43.73 -12.96 19.74
C LEU A 252 42.73 -14.05 19.32
N THR A 253 43.02 -15.32 19.63
CA THR A 253 42.12 -16.45 19.35
C THR A 253 40.83 -16.32 20.17
N VAL A 254 40.94 -15.95 21.46
CA VAL A 254 39.78 -15.70 22.31
C VAL A 254 38.93 -14.55 21.76
N VAL A 255 39.54 -13.43 21.37
CA VAL A 255 38.81 -12.30 20.75
C VAL A 255 38.13 -12.73 19.45
N ALA A 256 38.83 -13.44 18.56
CA ALA A 256 38.26 -13.91 17.29
C ALA A 256 37.11 -14.91 17.49
N THR A 257 37.24 -15.86 18.42
CA THR A 257 36.19 -16.85 18.74
C THR A 257 34.96 -16.23 19.38
N LEU A 258 35.12 -15.11 20.09
CA LEU A 258 33.99 -14.34 20.64
C LEU A 258 33.32 -13.47 19.57
N TYR A 259 34.13 -12.88 18.68
CA TYR A 259 33.65 -11.89 17.71
C TYR A 259 33.03 -12.53 16.45
N LEU A 260 33.49 -13.70 16.02
CA LEU A 260 33.01 -14.38 14.82
C LEU A 260 31.52 -14.77 14.91
N PRO A 261 31.04 -15.41 16.00
CA PRO A 261 29.62 -15.71 16.19
C PRO A 261 28.75 -14.47 16.26
N ALA A 262 29.22 -13.45 16.99
CA ALA A 262 28.52 -12.21 17.18
C ALA A 262 28.36 -11.46 15.86
N SER A 263 29.39 -11.46 15.01
CA SER A 263 29.35 -10.83 13.70
C SER A 263 28.40 -11.55 12.74
N LEU A 264 28.40 -12.88 12.75
CA LEU A 264 27.49 -13.68 11.91
C LEU A 264 26.03 -13.47 12.33
N LEU A 265 25.77 -13.47 13.65
CA LEU A 265 24.43 -13.23 14.18
C LEU A 265 23.97 -11.79 13.93
N ALA A 266 24.85 -10.80 14.11
CA ALA A 266 24.55 -9.42 13.78
C ALA A 266 24.20 -9.28 12.29
N GLY A 267 24.91 -9.96 11.39
CA GLY A 267 24.60 -9.96 9.96
C GLY A 267 23.23 -10.57 9.63
N ILE A 268 22.84 -11.66 10.29
CA ILE A 268 21.55 -12.33 10.06
C ILE A 268 20.37 -11.50 10.63
N PHE A 269 20.58 -10.85 11.78
CA PHE A 269 19.53 -10.10 12.47
C PHE A 269 19.52 -8.59 12.15
N SER A 270 20.50 -8.10 11.37
CA SER A 270 20.61 -6.67 11.01
C SER A 270 19.36 -6.11 10.33
N THR A 271 18.57 -6.96 9.66
CA THR A 271 17.38 -6.55 8.91
C THR A 271 16.10 -6.62 9.75
N SER A 272 16.09 -7.35 10.88
CA SER A 272 14.90 -7.55 11.72
C SER A 272 14.92 -6.77 13.05
N LEU A 273 16.00 -6.04 13.34
CA LEU A 273 16.21 -5.38 14.64
C LEU A 273 15.89 -3.86 14.64
N VAL A 274 15.69 -3.26 13.47
CA VAL A 274 15.38 -1.84 13.34
C VAL A 274 13.97 -1.69 12.77
N ASP A 275 13.02 -1.31 13.62
CA ASP A 275 11.69 -0.89 13.18
C ASP A 275 11.62 0.63 13.29
N ALA A 276 11.33 1.30 12.16
CA ALA A 276 11.15 2.75 12.15
C ALA A 276 9.73 3.07 12.63
N ASN A 277 9.60 3.61 13.83
CA ASN A 277 8.30 4.16 14.28
C ASN A 277 7.97 5.42 13.47
N SER A 278 6.67 5.72 13.38
CA SER A 278 5.99 6.75 12.58
C SER A 278 6.50 8.20 12.67
N GLU A 279 7.53 8.48 13.47
CA GLU A 279 8.09 9.82 13.74
C GLU A 279 9.58 9.95 13.37
N GLY A 280 10.16 8.97 12.67
CA GLY A 280 11.54 9.08 12.16
C GLY A 280 12.64 8.96 13.21
N ILE A 281 12.28 8.60 14.45
CA ILE A 281 13.24 8.23 15.49
C ILE A 281 13.53 6.73 15.36
N ILE A 282 14.81 6.39 15.19
CA ILE A 282 15.27 5.00 15.18
C ILE A 282 15.08 4.45 16.60
N VAL A 283 14.02 3.65 16.80
CA VAL A 283 13.75 2.96 18.06
C VAL A 283 14.21 1.53 17.92
N VAL A 284 14.96 1.04 18.92
CA VAL A 284 15.40 -0.36 18.99
C VAL A 284 14.16 -1.26 19.06
N SER A 285 14.03 -2.21 18.13
CA SER A 285 12.88 -3.13 18.10
C SER A 285 12.74 -3.87 19.46
N PRO A 286 11.51 -4.03 20.01
CA PRO A 286 11.26 -4.76 21.25
C PRO A 286 11.75 -6.22 21.22
N GLU A 287 12.01 -6.76 20.02
CA GLU A 287 12.49 -8.11 19.82
C GLU A 287 14.01 -8.27 19.97
N PHE A 288 14.76 -7.20 20.29
CA PHE A 288 16.21 -7.23 20.53
C PHE A 288 16.64 -8.30 21.54
N TRP A 289 15.78 -8.65 22.50
CA TRP A 289 16.07 -9.72 23.45
C TRP A 289 16.34 -11.07 22.77
N LYS A 290 15.71 -11.37 21.63
CA LYS A 290 15.91 -12.62 20.87
C LYS A 290 17.36 -12.73 20.36
N PHE A 291 17.98 -11.61 19.99
CA PHE A 291 19.39 -11.56 19.60
C PHE A 291 20.29 -11.99 20.76
N VAL A 292 20.05 -11.47 21.97
CA VAL A 292 20.82 -11.83 23.17
C VAL A 292 20.66 -13.31 23.52
N VAL A 293 19.44 -13.84 23.42
CA VAL A 293 19.12 -15.25 23.70
C VAL A 293 19.80 -16.22 22.77
N VAL A 294 19.96 -15.87 21.49
CA VAL A 294 20.64 -16.74 20.53
C VAL A 294 22.15 -16.57 20.61
N LEU A 295 22.64 -15.36 20.92
CA LEU A 295 24.06 -15.06 21.00
C LEU A 295 24.77 -15.81 22.14
N ILE A 296 24.20 -15.79 23.34
CA ILE A 296 24.79 -16.42 24.54
C ILE A 296 25.07 -17.92 24.34
N PRO A 297 24.10 -18.77 23.93
CA PRO A 297 24.36 -20.19 23.71
C PRO A 297 25.30 -20.43 22.53
N MET A 298 25.27 -19.59 21.49
CA MET A 298 26.19 -19.73 20.35
C MET A 298 27.65 -19.48 20.78
N ILE A 299 27.90 -18.45 21.61
CA ILE A 299 29.20 -18.19 22.25
C ILE A 299 29.62 -19.36 23.15
N LEU A 300 28.69 -19.94 23.89
CA LEU A 300 28.97 -21.06 24.81
C LEU A 300 29.37 -22.32 24.02
N VAL A 301 28.69 -22.60 22.91
CA VAL A 301 29.02 -23.70 22.00
C VAL A 301 30.39 -23.48 21.34
N THR A 302 30.67 -22.28 20.83
CA THR A 302 31.98 -22.02 20.20
C THR A 302 33.11 -22.10 21.21
N PHE A 303 32.93 -21.63 22.44
CA PHE A 303 33.91 -21.78 23.50
C PHE A 303 34.17 -23.26 23.84
N LEU A 304 33.11 -24.06 23.91
CA LEU A 304 33.21 -25.50 24.23
C LEU A 304 33.95 -26.28 23.15
N VAL A 305 33.70 -25.97 21.87
CA VAL A 305 34.43 -26.55 20.73
C VAL A 305 35.93 -26.19 20.79
N VAL A 306 36.26 -24.93 21.10
CA VAL A 306 37.66 -24.49 21.19
C VAL A 306 38.39 -25.16 22.35
N VAL A 307 37.75 -25.27 23.51
CA VAL A 307 38.35 -25.96 24.68
C VAL A 307 38.58 -27.44 24.38
N LEU A 308 37.62 -28.12 23.73
CA LEU A 308 37.79 -29.51 23.31
C LEU A 308 38.95 -29.68 22.32
N LEU A 309 39.05 -28.80 21.32
CA LEU A 309 40.16 -28.82 20.37
C LEU A 309 41.51 -28.56 21.06
N GLN A 310 41.59 -27.61 21.98
CA GLN A 310 42.80 -27.36 22.77
C GLN A 310 43.17 -28.54 23.66
N ALA A 311 42.20 -29.18 24.31
CA ALA A 311 42.43 -30.38 25.13
C ALA A 311 42.95 -31.55 24.29
N VAL A 312 42.37 -31.80 23.12
CA VAL A 312 42.82 -32.86 22.20
C VAL A 312 44.22 -32.57 21.66
N TRP A 313 44.51 -31.32 21.31
CA TRP A 313 45.80 -30.94 20.76
C TRP A 313 46.92 -31.02 21.82
N THR A 314 46.64 -30.58 23.05
CA THR A 314 47.59 -30.69 24.17
C THR A 314 47.83 -32.14 24.60
N ALA A 315 46.80 -33.00 24.59
CA ALA A 315 46.95 -34.42 24.87
C ALA A 315 47.86 -35.11 23.83
N ARG A 316 47.65 -34.84 22.54
CA ARG A 316 48.49 -35.39 21.46
C ARG A 316 49.94 -34.90 21.50
N GLN A 317 50.17 -33.65 21.91
CA GLN A 317 51.52 -33.10 22.08
C GLN A 317 52.27 -33.78 23.23
N ARG A 318 51.61 -34.00 24.38
CA ARG A 318 52.22 -34.72 25.51
C ARG A 318 52.63 -36.14 25.14
N GLU A 319 51.80 -36.83 24.36
CA GLU A 319 52.10 -38.20 23.92
C GLU A 319 53.31 -38.25 22.98
N LYS A 320 53.47 -37.25 22.08
CA LYS A 320 54.66 -37.14 21.22
C LYS A 320 55.93 -36.86 22.01
N ILE A 321 55.87 -35.96 23.00
CA ILE A 321 57.03 -35.64 23.85
C ILE A 321 57.45 -36.86 24.67
N ARG A 322 56.49 -37.61 25.23
CA ARG A 322 56.79 -38.85 25.96
C ARG A 322 57.51 -39.88 25.08
N LYS A 323 57.03 -40.09 23.85
CA LYS A 323 57.68 -41.00 22.89
C LYS A 323 59.09 -40.54 22.50
N MET A 324 59.32 -39.22 22.38
CA MET A 324 60.67 -38.68 22.12
C MET A 324 61.61 -38.84 23.32
N GLN A 325 61.12 -38.68 24.55
CA GLN A 325 61.91 -38.91 25.76
C GLN A 325 62.24 -40.39 25.97
N GLU A 326 61.28 -41.29 25.71
CA GLU A 326 61.51 -42.74 25.73
C GLU A 326 62.53 -43.17 24.67
N ALA A 327 62.48 -42.58 23.47
CA ALA A 327 63.45 -42.84 22.40
C ALA A 327 64.85 -42.30 22.74
N ALA A 328 64.95 -41.10 23.32
CA ALA A 328 66.22 -40.52 23.75
C ALA A 328 66.85 -41.31 24.91
N ALA A 329 66.06 -41.73 25.89
CA ALA A 329 66.54 -42.56 27.01
C ALA A 329 66.99 -43.96 26.55
N ALA A 330 66.33 -44.55 25.55
CA ALA A 330 66.78 -45.80 24.94
C ALA A 330 68.11 -45.65 24.18
N GLN A 331 68.34 -44.48 23.59
CA GLN A 331 69.57 -44.15 22.86
C GLN A 331 70.75 -43.92 23.82
N ASP A 332 70.51 -43.23 24.94
CA ASP A 332 71.52 -43.03 26.00
C ASP A 332 71.86 -44.34 26.73
N ALA A 333 70.87 -45.22 26.97
CA ALA A 333 71.12 -46.54 27.57
C ALA A 333 71.96 -47.47 26.66
N ALA A 334 71.84 -47.33 25.34
CA ALA A 334 72.66 -48.07 24.39
C ALA A 334 74.12 -47.56 24.32
N ALA A 335 74.37 -46.30 24.69
CA ALA A 335 75.71 -45.69 24.66
C ALA A 335 76.58 -46.02 25.88
N VAL A 336 75.98 -46.45 27.00
CA VAL A 336 76.70 -46.77 28.27
C VAL A 336 77.03 -48.27 28.39
N GLY A 337 76.57 -49.10 27.46
CA GLY A 337 76.74 -50.57 27.46
C GLY A 337 77.92 -51.13 26.68
N PHE A 338 78.97 -50.33 26.39
CA PHE A 338 80.20 -50.79 25.72
C PHE A 338 81.45 -50.58 26.57
#